data_AF-T1BSR4-F1
#
_entry.id   AF-T1BSR4-F1
#
_cell.length_a   1.000
_cell.length_b   1.000
_cell.length_c   1.000
_cell.angle_alpha   90.00
_cell.angle_beta   90.00
_cell.angle_gamma   90.00
#
_symmetry.space_group_name_H-M   'P 1'
#
loop_
_entity.id
_entity.type
_entity.pdbx_description
1 polymer ?
#
loop_
_entity_poly.entity_id
_entity_poly.type
_entity_poly.pdbx_seq_one_letter_code
_entity_poly.pdbx_strand_id
1 'polypeptide(L)' 'MLEHMLPPFEHMLRNAVVHGIESPEERARAGKPPAGRISLQLRREGAQVVVRLSDDGAGMNLEAIRAKGHALG' A
#
# COMPACT_ATOMS: atom_id res chain seq x y z
N MET A 1 -20.37 8.67 -8.85
CA MET A 1 -19.72 8.64 -7.51
C MET A 1 -18.56 7.65 -7.47
N LEU A 2 -18.73 6.39 -7.87
CA LEU A 2 -17.62 5.41 -7.96
C LEU A 2 -16.58 5.78 -9.05
N GLU A 3 -17.02 6.36 -10.17
CA GLU A 3 -16.12 6.76 -11.28
C GLU A 3 -15.08 7.80 -10.85
N HIS A 4 -15.43 8.71 -9.93
CA HIS A 4 -14.47 9.68 -9.37
C HIS A 4 -13.51 9.06 -8.35
N MET A 5 -13.80 7.84 -7.88
CA MET A 5 -12.92 7.09 -6.98
C MET A 5 -11.90 6.22 -7.72
N LEU A 6 -12.07 6.03 -9.03
CA LEU A 6 -11.15 5.26 -9.84
C LEU A 6 -9.72 5.83 -9.80
N PRO A 7 -9.50 7.15 -10.02
CA PRO A 7 -8.14 7.70 -10.05
C PRO A 7 -7.39 7.56 -8.70
N PRO A 8 -8.00 7.85 -7.53
CA PRO A 8 -7.38 7.54 -6.25
C PRO A 8 -7.02 6.06 -6.07
N PHE A 9 -7.89 5.12 -6.49
CA PHE A 9 -7.61 3.69 -6.36
C PHE A 9 -6.46 3.24 -7.27
N GLU A 10 -6.42 3.72 -8.51
CA GLU A 10 -5.29 3.47 -9.42
C GLU A 10 -3.98 3.98 -8.84
N HIS A 11 -3.99 5.18 -8.24
CA HIS A 11 -2.81 5.75 -7.59
C HIS A 11 -2.35 4.88 -6.41
N MET A 12 -3.28 4.48 -5.54
CA MET A 12 -2.95 3.63 -4.39
C MET A 12 -2.45 2.24 -4.81
N LEU A 13 -3.07 1.61 -5.83
CA LEU A 13 -2.62 0.33 -6.39
C LEU A 13 -1.24 0.45 -7.02
N ARG A 14 -0.99 1.51 -7.80
CA ARG A 14 0.33 1.79 -8.37
C ARG A 14 1.39 1.92 -7.28
N ASN A 15 1.10 2.63 -6.19
CA ASN A 15 2.04 2.77 -5.08
C ASN A 15 2.35 1.41 -4.43
N ALA A 16 1.33 0.56 -4.22
CA ALA A 16 1.53 -0.78 -3.67
C ALA A 16 2.40 -1.65 -4.60
N VAL A 17 2.22 -1.56 -5.92
CA VAL A 17 3.03 -2.32 -6.90
C VAL A 17 4.47 -1.78 -7.02
N VAL A 18 4.63 -0.46 -7.12
CA VAL A 18 5.93 0.16 -7.41
C VAL A 18 6.80 0.29 -6.15
N HIS A 19 6.19 0.55 -5.00
CA HIS A 19 6.90 0.86 -3.76
C HIS A 19 6.58 -0.11 -2.61
N GLY A 20 5.45 -0.81 -2.65
CA GLY A 20 5.08 -1.77 -1.59
C GLY A 20 5.75 -3.12 -1.78
N ILE A 21 5.46 -3.79 -2.90
CA ILE A 21 5.94 -5.14 -3.20
C ILE A 21 7.40 -5.10 -3.67
N GLU A 22 8.24 -5.88 -2.99
CA GLU A 22 9.67 -6.02 -3.30
C GLU A 22 9.91 -6.97 -4.48
N SER A 23 11.13 -6.98 -5.03
CA SER A 23 11.49 -7.93 -6.09
C SER A 23 11.39 -9.39 -5.60
N PRO A 24 11.20 -10.39 -6.48
CA PRO A 24 11.19 -11.80 -6.08
C PRO A 24 12.45 -12.21 -5.30
N GLU A 25 13.61 -11.66 -5.66
CA GLU A 25 14.88 -11.91 -4.98
C GLU A 25 14.90 -11.31 -3.56
N GLU A 26 14.41 -10.08 -3.40
CA GLU A 26 14.25 -9.43 -2.10
C GLU A 26 13.28 -10.18 -1.19
N ARG A 27 12.15 -10.62 -1.76
CA ARG A 27 11.14 -11.42 -1.05
C ARG A 27 11.70 -12.76 -0.61
N ALA A 28 12.46 -13.46 -1.46
CA ALA A 28 13.11 -14.71 -1.12
C ALA A 28 14.11 -14.53 0.04
N ARG A 29 14.91 -13.46 0.02
CA ARG A 29 15.82 -13.13 1.14
C ARG A 29 15.09 -12.83 2.45
N ALA A 30 13.88 -12.27 2.36
CA ALA A 30 13.02 -12.01 3.52
C ALA A 30 12.16 -13.22 3.94
N GLY A 31 12.30 -14.39 3.28
CA GLY A 31 11.50 -15.58 3.57
C GLY A 31 10.02 -15.48 3.15
N LYS A 32 9.70 -14.57 2.23
CA LYS A 32 8.34 -14.33 1.73
C LYS A 32 8.05 -15.14 0.45
N PRO A 33 6.77 -15.42 0.12
CA PRO A 33 6.40 -16.00 -1.16
C PRO A 33 6.85 -15.13 -2.34
N PRO A 34 7.23 -15.72 -3.49
CA PRO A 34 7.74 -14.95 -4.64
C PRO A 34 6.69 -14.02 -5.24
N ALA A 35 5.41 -14.38 -5.17
CA ALA A 35 4.31 -13.49 -5.53
C ALA A 35 3.90 -12.63 -4.33
N GLY A 36 3.85 -11.31 -4.53
CA GLY A 36 3.26 -10.37 -3.59
C GLY A 36 1.74 -10.41 -3.61
N ARG A 37 1.10 -10.00 -2.51
CA ARG A 37 -0.36 -9.93 -2.39
C ARG A 37 -0.81 -8.53 -2.04
N ILE A 38 -1.64 -7.94 -2.90
CA ILE A 38 -2.37 -6.70 -2.65
C ILE A 38 -3.85 -7.05 -2.45
N SER A 39 -4.48 -6.47 -1.43
CA SER A 39 -5.87 -6.71 -1.05
C SER A 39 -6.63 -5.40 -0.94
N LEU A 40 -7.69 -5.26 -1.72
CA LEU A 40 -8.64 -4.16 -1.64
C LEU A 40 -9.95 -4.68 -1.03
N GLN A 41 -10.37 -4.09 0.08
CA GLN A 41 -11.60 -4.43 0.78
C GLN A 41 -12.48 -3.19 0.87
N LEU A 42 -13.76 -3.35 0.54
CA LEU A 42 -14.77 -2.33 0.72
C LEU A 42 -15.80 -2.85 1.72
N ARG A 43 -16.09 -2.07 2.74
CA ARG A 43 -17.10 -2.39 3.74
C ARG A 43 -18.01 -1.18 3.93
N ARG A 44 -19.30 -1.43 4.10
CA ARG A 44 -20.25 -0.38 4.48
C ARG A 44 -20.39 -0.39 5.99
N GLU A 45 -20.14 0.75 6.63
CA GLU A 45 -20.31 0.98 8.06
C GLU A 45 -21.36 2.08 8.24
N GLY A 46 -22.61 1.67 8.42
CA GLY A 46 -23.77 2.56 8.43
C GLY A 46 -23.92 3.34 7.12
N ALA A 47 -23.83 4.66 7.21
CA ALA A 47 -23.89 5.56 6.06
C ALA A 47 -22.56 5.67 5.28
N GLN A 48 -21.45 5.21 5.87
CA GLN A 48 -20.11 5.35 5.30
C GLN A 48 -19.67 4.10 4.54
N VAL A 49 -18.76 4.29 3.58
CA VAL A 49 -18.04 3.20 2.92
C VAL A 49 -16.57 3.30 3.35
N VAL A 50 -16.09 2.26 4.01
CA VAL A 50 -14.68 2.10 4.41
C VAL A 50 -13.98 1.31 3.32
N VAL A 51 -12.92 1.90 2.77
CA VAL A 51 -12.05 1.27 1.79
C VAL A 51 -10.71 0.98 2.44
N ARG A 52 -10.25 -0.27 2.38
CA ARG A 52 -8.96 -0.70 2.91
C ARG A 52 -8.13 -1.31 1.80
N LEU A 53 -6.99 -0.70 1.52
CA LEU A 53 -5.94 -1.30 0.70
C LEU A 53 -4.83 -1.80 1.61
N SER A 54 -4.31 -2.99 1.36
CA SER A 54 -3.20 -3.57 2.11
C SER A 54 -2.33 -4.42 1.20
N ASP A 55 -1.03 -4.42 1.44
CA ASP A 55 -0.07 -5.28 0.77
C ASP A 55 0.79 -6.04 1.80
N ASP A 56 1.49 -7.09 1.37
CA ASP A 56 2.44 -7.87 2.17
C ASP A 56 3.91 -7.53 1.84
N GLY A 57 4.13 -6.30 1.38
CA GLY A 57 5.40 -5.79 0.92
C GLY A 57 6.37 -5.44 2.05
N ALA A 58 7.38 -4.63 1.73
CA ALA A 58 8.44 -4.24 2.69
C ALA A 58 7.91 -3.37 3.84
N GLY A 59 6.69 -2.83 3.67
CA GLY A 59 6.14 -1.82 4.57
C GLY A 59 6.84 -0.47 4.40
N MET A 60 6.55 0.44 5.32
CA MET A 60 7.09 1.79 5.28
C MET A 60 8.41 1.88 6.04
N ASN A 61 9.40 2.57 5.47
CA ASN A 61 10.61 2.96 6.19
C ASN A 61 10.28 4.09 7.18
N LEU A 62 9.92 3.71 8.42
CA LEU A 62 9.52 4.65 9.47
C LEU A 62 10.63 5.62 9.86
N GLU A 63 11.89 5.20 9.75
CA GLU A 63 13.03 6.07 10.05
C GLU A 63 13.16 7.19 9.02
N ALA A 64 13.11 6.84 7.72
CA ALA A 64 13.14 7.82 6.63
C ALA A 64 11.94 8.78 6.70
N ILE A 65 10.75 8.27 7.04
CA ILE A 65 9.55 9.09 7.23
C ILE A 65 9.73 10.07 8.39
N ARG A 66 10.24 9.61 9.54
CA ARG A 66 10.52 10.49 10.69
C ARG A 66 11.55 11.55 10.34
N ALA A 67 12.66 11.16 9.72
CA ALA A 67 13.72 12.08 9.31
C ALA A 67 13.18 13.16 8.36
N LYS A 68 12.37 12.76 7.37
CA LYS A 68 11.70 13.70 6.46
C LYS A 68 10.71 14.60 7.19
N GLY A 69 9.96 14.08 8.15
CA GLY A 69 9.05 14.86 9.00
C GLY A 69 9.80 15.96 9.75
N HIS A 70 10.85 15.59 10.49
CA HIS A 70 11.69 16.56 11.20
C HIS A 70 12.33 17.62 10.29
N ALA A 71 12.65 17.27 9.04
CA ALA A 71 13.19 18.22 8.08
C ALA A 71 12.14 19.22 7.53
N LEU A 72 10.85 18.87 7.58
CA LEU A 72 9.76 19.70 7.07
C LEU A 72 9.11 20.60 8.13
N GLY A 73 9.43 20.40 9.42
CA GLY A 73 8.89 21.17 10.56
C GLY A 73 7.80 20.44 11.30
#